data_AF-A0A965FPH9-F1
#
_entry.id   AF-A0A965FPH9-F1
#
_cell.length_a   1.000
_cell.length_b   1.000
_cell.length_c   1.000
_cell.angle_alpha   90.00
_cell.angle_beta   90.00
_cell.angle_gamma   90.00
#
_symmetry.space_group_name_H-M   'P 1'
#
loop_
_entity.id
_entity.type
_entity.pdbx_description
1 polymer ?
#
loop_
_entity_poly.entity_id
_entity_poly.type
_entity_poly.pdbx_seq_one_letter_code
_entity_poly.pdbx_strand_id
1 'polypeptide(L)'
;AGRFREDLYYRLNVFPLATQSLEDRPGDILPIAISLLAKHTGGFPTIPEMTDEAIDKLEAYTWPGNVRELENVLQRALVLSGGTPIEADHLMIDMHEHIANIEDFDAKRKRVAAR
;
A
#
# COMPACT_ATOMS: atom_id res chain seq x y z
N ALA A 1 -4.68 27.81 17.19
CA ALA A 1 -4.20 26.69 18.01
C ALA A 1 -5.32 26.28 18.96
N GLY A 2 -5.49 24.98 19.29
CA GLY A 2 -6.63 24.48 20.09
C GLY A 2 -7.48 23.38 19.42
N ARG A 3 -6.93 22.56 18.51
CA ARG A 3 -7.70 21.52 17.80
C ARG A 3 -8.03 20.29 18.65
N PHE A 4 -7.35 20.09 19.77
CA PHE A 4 -7.52 18.91 20.61
C PHE A 4 -7.44 19.27 22.09
N ARG A 5 -8.31 18.65 22.89
CA ARG A 5 -8.37 18.83 24.34
C ARG A 5 -7.23 18.08 25.01
N GLU A 6 -6.46 18.80 25.81
CA GLU A 6 -5.28 18.26 26.51
C GLU A 6 -5.66 17.16 27.52
N ASP A 7 -6.74 17.37 28.29
CA ASP A 7 -7.24 16.39 29.25
C ASP A 7 -7.70 15.08 28.59
N LEU A 8 -8.25 15.18 27.37
CA LEU A 8 -8.65 14.02 26.57
C LEU A 8 -7.44 13.31 25.97
N TYR A 9 -6.43 14.05 25.49
CA TYR A 9 -5.18 13.46 24.99
C TYR A 9 -4.51 12.59 26.05
N TYR A 10 -4.37 13.09 27.28
CA TYR A 10 -3.77 12.32 28.37
C TYR A 10 -4.59 11.08 28.77
N ARG A 11 -5.92 11.09 28.58
CA ARG A 11 -6.77 9.90 28.84
C ARG A 11 -6.73 8.85 27.74
N LEU A 12 -6.51 9.27 26.49
CA LEU A 12 -6.42 8.34 25.36
C LEU A 12 -5.00 7.79 25.17
N ASN A 13 -3.97 8.58 25.53
CA ASN A 13 -2.57 8.23 25.32
C ASN A 13 -1.94 7.50 26.52
N VAL A 14 -2.72 6.65 27.22
CA VAL A 14 -2.22 5.89 28.39
C VAL A 14 -1.23 4.80 27.96
N PHE A 15 -1.43 4.22 26.77
CA PHE A 15 -0.55 3.21 26.20
C PHE A 15 -0.47 3.37 24.67
N PRO A 16 0.42 4.25 24.16
CA PRO A 16 0.55 4.46 22.73
C PRO A 16 1.05 3.20 22.02
N LEU A 17 0.28 2.72 21.05
CA LEU A 17 0.72 1.71 20.09
C LEU A 17 1.08 2.40 18.78
N ALA A 18 2.38 2.45 18.48
CA ALA A 18 2.84 2.92 17.18
C ALA A 18 2.78 1.77 16.18
N THR A 19 2.09 1.98 15.07
CA THR A 19 2.11 1.06 13.93
C THR A 19 3.33 1.35 13.07
N GLN A 20 4.16 0.35 12.80
CA GLN A 20 5.26 0.47 11.83
C GLN A 20 4.72 0.56 10.40
N SER A 21 5.48 1.19 9.51
CA SER A 21 5.16 1.16 8.07
C SER A 21 5.36 -0.25 7.53
N LEU A 22 4.80 -0.55 6.37
CA LEU A 22 5.05 -1.82 5.68
C LEU A 22 6.49 -1.90 5.15
N GLU A 23 7.08 -0.75 4.80
CA GLU A 23 8.50 -0.60 4.44
C GLU A 23 9.46 -1.15 5.50
N ASP A 24 9.14 -0.92 6.77
CA ASP A 24 9.98 -1.34 7.92
C ASP A 24 9.92 -2.86 8.17
N ARG A 25 8.99 -3.58 7.52
CA ARG A 25 8.69 -5.00 7.74
C ARG A 25 8.41 -5.76 6.43
N PRO A 26 9.38 -5.85 5.51
CA PRO A 26 9.16 -6.47 4.21
C PRO A 26 8.70 -7.94 4.31
N GLY A 27 9.11 -8.67 5.35
CA GLY A 27 8.68 -10.05 5.58
C GLY A 27 7.18 -10.24 5.83
N ASP A 28 6.44 -9.16 6.14
CA ASP A 28 4.98 -9.21 6.29
C ASP A 28 4.24 -8.99 4.96
N ILE A 29 4.92 -8.51 3.90
CA ILE A 29 4.28 -8.16 2.62
C ILE A 29 3.59 -9.37 2.01
N LEU A 30 4.32 -10.48 1.83
CA LEU A 30 3.78 -11.68 1.20
C LEU A 30 2.64 -12.34 2.01
N PRO A 31 2.78 -12.59 3.33
CA PRO A 31 1.66 -13.10 4.15
C PRO A 31 0.41 -12.22 4.12
N ILE A 32 0.59 -10.89 4.18
CA ILE A 32 -0.51 -9.94 4.07
C ILE A 32 -1.15 -10.02 2.68
N ALA A 33 -0.35 -10.05 1.61
CA ALA A 33 -0.84 -10.14 0.24
C ALA A 33 -1.71 -11.39 0.03
N ILE A 34 -1.25 -12.55 0.50
CA ILE A 34 -2.02 -13.81 0.43
C ILE A 34 -3.35 -13.67 1.19
N SER A 35 -3.32 -13.10 2.40
CA SER A 35 -4.54 -12.89 3.18
C SER A 35 -5.52 -11.93 2.50
N LEU A 36 -5.02 -10.89 1.83
CA LEU A 36 -5.84 -9.93 1.08
C LEU A 36 -6.44 -10.57 -0.16
N LEU A 37 -5.66 -11.35 -0.92
CA LEU A 37 -6.17 -12.11 -2.07
C LEU A 37 -7.28 -13.07 -1.64
N ALA A 38 -7.07 -13.82 -0.55
CA ALA A 38 -8.09 -14.72 0.01
C ALA A 38 -9.38 -14.00 0.42
N LYS A 39 -9.27 -12.77 0.94
CA LYS A 39 -10.42 -11.92 1.30
C LYS A 39 -11.22 -11.50 0.05
N HIS A 40 -10.54 -11.21 -1.06
CA HIS A 40 -11.17 -10.68 -2.28
C HIS A 40 -11.61 -11.75 -3.28
N THR A 41 -11.15 -12.99 -3.14
CA THR A 41 -11.64 -14.12 -3.94
C THR A 41 -13.00 -14.64 -3.48
N GLY A 42 -13.60 -14.12 -2.39
CA GLY A 42 -15.05 -14.22 -2.14
C GLY A 42 -15.69 -15.62 -2.25
N GLY A 43 -14.93 -16.71 -2.00
CA GLY A 43 -15.42 -18.09 -2.13
C GLY A 43 -15.12 -18.79 -3.47
N PHE A 44 -14.28 -18.23 -4.35
CA PHE A 44 -13.70 -18.99 -5.46
C PHE A 44 -12.88 -20.18 -4.93
N PRO A 45 -12.83 -21.32 -5.66
CA PRO A 45 -12.22 -22.55 -5.17
C PRO A 45 -10.70 -22.46 -4.97
N THR A 46 -10.04 -21.46 -5.58
CA THR A 46 -8.58 -21.34 -5.54
C THR A 46 -8.17 -19.87 -5.47
N ILE A 47 -7.25 -19.56 -4.56
CA ILE A 47 -6.53 -18.28 -4.53
C ILE A 47 -5.56 -18.32 -5.72
N PRO A 48 -5.54 -17.30 -6.60
CA PRO A 48 -4.60 -17.30 -7.71
C PRO A 48 -3.16 -17.28 -7.18
N GLU A 49 -2.33 -18.12 -7.77
CA GLU A 49 -0.90 -18.15 -7.48
C GLU A 49 -0.25 -16.84 -7.93
N MET A 50 0.87 -16.48 -7.30
CA MET A 50 1.71 -15.38 -7.75
C MET A 50 3.00 -15.98 -8.29
N THR A 51 3.50 -15.41 -9.38
CA THR A 51 4.84 -15.75 -9.90
C THR A 51 5.92 -15.21 -8.96
N ASP A 52 7.11 -15.83 -8.99
CA ASP A 52 8.25 -15.39 -8.18
C ASP A 52 8.60 -13.93 -8.52
N GLU A 53 8.54 -13.54 -9.79
CA GLU A 53 8.77 -12.17 -10.24
C GLU A 53 7.75 -11.17 -9.68
N ALA A 54 6.50 -11.59 -9.50
CA ALA A 54 5.47 -10.76 -8.87
C ALA A 54 5.76 -10.57 -7.38
N ILE A 55 6.19 -11.64 -6.69
CA ILE A 55 6.55 -11.60 -5.27
C ILE A 55 7.75 -10.66 -5.06
N ASP A 56 8.82 -10.84 -5.85
CA ASP A 56 10.01 -9.99 -5.80
C ASP A 56 9.64 -8.51 -6.00
N LYS A 57 8.74 -8.22 -6.95
CA LYS A 57 8.27 -6.85 -7.22
C LYS A 57 7.43 -6.29 -6.07
N LEU A 58 6.64 -7.10 -5.38
CA LEU A 58 5.89 -6.67 -4.19
C LEU A 58 6.84 -6.35 -3.03
N GLU A 59 7.87 -7.17 -2.81
CA GLU A 59 8.83 -7.01 -1.71
C GLU A 59 9.81 -5.84 -1.93
N ALA A 60 10.15 -5.54 -3.19
CA ALA A 60 11.06 -4.46 -3.53
C ALA A 60 10.42 -3.05 -3.43
N TYR A 61 9.10 -2.94 -3.38
CA TYR A 61 8.39 -1.65 -3.34
C TYR A 61 8.20 -1.14 -1.91
N THR A 62 8.25 0.19 -1.74
CA THR A 62 8.24 0.84 -0.42
C THR A 62 6.86 0.97 0.21
N TRP A 63 5.78 0.83 -0.56
CA TRP A 63 4.39 0.91 -0.08
C TRP A 63 4.07 2.18 0.74
N PRO A 64 4.20 3.40 0.18
CA PRO A 64 3.92 4.65 0.89
C PRO A 64 2.48 4.72 1.44
N GLY A 65 1.52 4.08 0.77
CA GLY A 65 0.13 3.93 1.22
C GLY A 65 -0.13 2.69 2.08
N ASN A 66 0.92 1.99 2.52
CA ASN A 66 0.89 0.82 3.40
C ASN A 66 -0.06 -0.28 2.87
N VAL A 67 -0.64 -1.08 3.76
CA VAL A 67 -1.58 -2.17 3.45
C VAL A 67 -2.75 -1.73 2.56
N ARG A 68 -3.17 -0.46 2.65
CA ARG A 68 -4.27 0.07 1.82
C ARG A 68 -3.86 0.17 0.34
N GLU A 69 -2.64 0.58 0.06
CA GLU A 69 -2.11 0.61 -1.31
C GLU A 69 -1.90 -0.80 -1.84
N LEU A 70 -1.31 -1.67 -1.02
CA LEU A 70 -1.13 -3.09 -1.34
C LEU A 70 -2.46 -3.77 -1.71
N GLU A 71 -3.51 -3.56 -0.92
CA GLU A 71 -4.85 -4.11 -1.18
C GLU A 71 -5.40 -3.63 -2.53
N ASN A 72 -5.28 -2.33 -2.84
CA ASN A 72 -5.73 -1.81 -4.13
C ASN A 72 -4.96 -2.37 -5.32
N VAL A 73 -3.63 -2.52 -5.19
CA VAL A 73 -2.79 -3.12 -6.22
C VAL A 73 -3.21 -4.56 -6.48
N LEU A 74 -3.35 -5.37 -5.43
CA LEU A 74 -3.71 -6.78 -5.53
C LEU A 74 -5.13 -6.98 -6.08
N GLN A 75 -6.09 -6.13 -5.69
CA GLN A 75 -7.44 -6.18 -6.27
C GLN A 75 -7.43 -5.93 -7.78
N ARG A 76 -6.67 -4.94 -8.25
CA ARG A 76 -6.54 -4.68 -9.69
C ARG A 76 -5.84 -5.83 -10.39
N ALA A 77 -4.74 -6.33 -9.83
CA ALA A 77 -4.00 -7.47 -10.38
C ALA A 77 -4.87 -8.72 -10.50
N LEU A 78 -5.74 -8.98 -9.50
CA LEU A 78 -6.71 -10.06 -9.54
C LEU A 78 -7.67 -9.93 -10.73
N VAL A 79 -8.20 -8.74 -11.00
CA VAL A 79 -9.08 -8.50 -12.16
C VAL A 79 -8.32 -8.65 -13.48
N LEU A 80 -7.09 -8.16 -13.55
CA LEU A 80 -6.26 -8.19 -14.76
C LEU A 80 -5.76 -9.59 -15.11
N SER A 81 -5.44 -10.40 -14.11
CA SER A 81 -4.99 -11.79 -14.30
C SER A 81 -6.07 -12.69 -14.92
N GLY A 82 -7.35 -12.33 -14.80
CA GLY A 82 -8.43 -13.09 -15.44
C GLY A 82 -8.52 -14.56 -15.03
N GLY A 83 -7.97 -14.94 -13.86
CA GLY A 83 -7.95 -16.32 -13.37
C GLY A 83 -6.67 -17.11 -13.69
N THR A 84 -5.65 -16.49 -14.28
CA THR A 84 -4.29 -17.05 -14.35
C THR A 84 -3.48 -16.61 -13.12
N PRO A 85 -2.25 -17.15 -12.93
CA PRO A 85 -1.35 -16.62 -11.93
C PRO A 85 -1.12 -15.11 -12.10
N ILE A 86 -0.92 -14.41 -10.98
CA ILE A 86 -0.59 -13.00 -10.95
C ILE A 86 0.90 -12.84 -11.32
N GLU A 87 1.14 -12.26 -12.49
CA GLU A 87 2.44 -11.88 -13.01
C GLU A 87 2.81 -10.45 -12.59
N ALA A 88 4.10 -10.11 -12.65
CA ALA A 88 4.64 -8.80 -12.26
C ALA A 88 3.98 -7.63 -13.02
N ASP A 89 3.59 -7.83 -14.27
CA ASP A 89 2.95 -6.82 -15.11
C ASP A 89 1.51 -6.50 -14.66
N HIS A 90 0.84 -7.44 -13.99
CA HIS A 90 -0.51 -7.20 -13.44
C HIS A 90 -0.50 -6.25 -12.24
N LEU A 91 0.62 -6.13 -11.51
CA LEU A 91 0.71 -5.33 -10.30
C LEU A 91 0.70 -3.82 -10.59
N MET A 92 1.21 -3.38 -11.74
CA MET A 92 1.24 -1.97 -12.18
C MET A 92 1.71 -0.97 -11.10
N ILE A 93 2.72 -1.35 -10.30
CA ILE A 93 3.21 -0.57 -9.15
C ILE A 93 3.93 0.72 -9.60
N ASP A 94 4.63 0.67 -10.74
CA ASP A 94 5.42 1.80 -11.28
C ASP A 94 4.54 3.03 -11.65
N MET A 95 3.24 2.83 -11.87
CA MET A 95 2.31 3.93 -12.21
C MET A 95 1.94 4.80 -11.00
N HIS A 96 2.13 4.34 -9.75
CA HIS A 96 1.74 5.09 -8.55
C HIS A 96 2.84 6.01 -8.00
N GLU A 97 4.12 5.75 -8.29
CA GLU A 97 5.20 6.71 -8.01
C GLU A 97 4.95 8.06 -8.70
N HIS A 98 4.35 8.04 -9.89
CA HIS A 98 4.09 9.26 -10.63
C HIS A 98 3.04 10.18 -9.97
N ILE A 99 2.06 9.65 -9.24
CA ILE A 99 1.03 10.48 -8.59
C ILE A 99 1.59 11.18 -7.35
N ALA A 100 2.37 10.46 -6.53
CA ALA A 100 3.04 11.05 -5.36
C ALA A 100 4.05 12.16 -5.77
N ASN A 101 4.74 11.96 -6.90
CA ASN A 101 5.69 12.94 -7.42
C ASN A 101 5.02 14.17 -8.08
N ILE A 102 3.78 14.06 -8.59
CA ILE A 102 3.05 15.20 -9.16
C ILE A 102 2.68 16.23 -8.07
N GLU A 103 2.26 15.78 -6.89
CA GLU A 103 1.94 16.69 -5.78
C GLU A 103 3.17 17.46 -5.29
N ASP A 104 4.33 16.79 -5.26
CA ASP A 104 5.60 17.41 -4.84
C ASP A 104 6.13 18.39 -5.90
N PHE A 105 5.88 18.12 -7.19
CA PHE A 105 6.24 19.04 -8.28
C PHE A 105 5.42 20.34 -8.25
N ASP A 106 4.12 20.27 -8.02
CA ASP A 106 3.25 21.45 -7.89
C ASP A 106 3.55 22.27 -6.63
N ALA A 107 3.89 21.61 -5.52
CA ALA A 107 4.35 22.26 -4.29
C ALA A 107 5.68 23.01 -4.50
N LYS A 108 6.59 22.45 -5.31
CA LYS A 108 7.89 23.05 -5.64
C LYS A 108 7.75 24.26 -6.57
N ARG A 109 6.83 24.23 -7.54
CA ARG A 109 6.57 25.38 -8.45
C ARG A 109 5.98 26.59 -7.71
N LYS A 110 5.08 26.39 -6.74
CA LYS A 110 4.54 27.51 -5.93
C LYS A 110 5.60 28.25 -5.12
N ARG A 111 6.70 27.58 -4.71
CA ARG A 111 7.80 28.23 -3.98
C ARG A 111 8.75 29.02 -4.87
N VAL A 112 8.90 28.64 -6.15
CA VAL A 112 9.75 29.34 -7.12
C VAL A 112 9.03 30.56 -7.72
N ALA A 113 7.71 30.50 -7.89
CA ALA A 113 6.93 31.64 -8.40
C ALA A 113 6.62 32.73 -7.35
N ALA A 114 6.93 32.48 -6.08
CA ALA A 114 6.73 33.42 -4.96
C ALA A 114 8.02 34.20 -4.60
N ARG A 115 9.00 34.24 -5.50
CA ARG A 115 10.29 34.92 -5.36
C ARG A 115 10.53 35.80 -6.57
#